data_AF-A0AAU2TWZ5-F1
#
_entry.id   AF-A0AAU2TWZ5-F1
#
_cell.length_a   1.000
_cell.length_b   1.000
_cell.length_c   1.000
_cell.angle_alpha   90.00
_cell.angle_beta   90.00
_cell.angle_gamma   90.00
#
_symmetry.space_group_name_H-M   'P 1'
#
loop_
_entity.id
_entity.type
_entity.pdbx_description
1 polymer ?
#
loop_
_entity_poly.entity_id
_entity_poly.type
_entity_poly.pdbx_seq_one_letter_code
_entity_poly.pdbx_strand_id
1 'polypeptide(L)'
;MAHGRRAREGARARAGARSRERARSRERARSRERARSRDRGQVALEYLGFLPLLLLVALGAVQLGLIAYAAQQAGTAARTGARSASLDEDYGADCAQAVSSWLDVSCSAAGLGDEVRVTSTVTIPSVIPGIGDFGQAHKTATMPVDH
;
A
#
# COMPACT_ATOMS: atom_id res chain seq x y z
N MET A 1 -41.00 57.06 -54.28
CA MET A 1 -40.89 55.68 -53.73
C MET A 1 -39.59 55.40 -52.94
N ALA A 2 -38.81 56.40 -52.49
CA ALA A 2 -37.47 56.16 -51.88
C ALA A 2 -37.45 56.02 -50.34
N HIS A 3 -38.53 56.36 -49.61
CA HIS A 3 -38.52 56.42 -48.14
C HIS A 3 -38.57 55.05 -47.42
N GLY A 4 -39.02 53.97 -48.09
CA GLY A 4 -39.20 52.66 -47.45
C GLY A 4 -37.92 51.82 -47.30
N ARG A 5 -36.86 52.09 -48.07
CA ARG A 5 -35.61 51.29 -48.04
C ARG A 5 -34.76 51.57 -46.80
N ARG A 6 -34.64 52.84 -46.39
CA ARG A 6 -33.86 53.23 -45.19
C ARG A 6 -34.40 52.65 -43.89
N ALA A 7 -35.73 52.54 -43.76
CA ALA A 7 -36.36 51.93 -42.59
C ALA A 7 -36.05 50.42 -42.49
N ARG A 8 -36.00 49.71 -43.62
CA ARG A 8 -35.66 48.28 -43.68
C ARG A 8 -34.18 48.00 -43.42
N GLU A 9 -33.28 48.88 -43.85
CA GLU A 9 -31.85 48.80 -43.52
C GLU A 9 -31.59 49.01 -42.03
N GLY A 10 -32.25 49.99 -41.40
CA GLY A 10 -32.16 50.21 -39.95
C GLY A 10 -32.65 49.03 -39.12
N ALA A 11 -33.73 48.37 -39.56
CA ALA A 11 -34.24 47.15 -38.91
C ALA A 11 -33.28 45.96 -39.03
N ARG A 12 -32.66 45.76 -40.21
CA ARG A 12 -31.67 44.70 -40.44
C ARG A 12 -30.38 44.94 -39.64
N ALA A 13 -29.90 46.17 -39.55
CA ALA A 13 -28.74 46.53 -38.75
C ALA A 13 -28.98 46.26 -37.25
N ARG A 14 -30.17 46.62 -36.74
CA ARG A 14 -30.58 46.34 -35.34
C ARG A 14 -30.72 44.85 -35.05
N ALA A 15 -31.24 44.07 -36.01
CA ALA A 15 -31.31 42.61 -35.88
C ALA A 15 -29.91 41.97 -35.81
N GLY A 16 -28.97 42.45 -36.63
CA GLY A 16 -27.57 42.01 -36.62
C GLY A 16 -26.82 42.37 -35.33
N ALA A 17 -27.11 43.53 -34.72
CA ALA A 17 -26.53 43.91 -33.44
C ALA A 17 -27.00 42.97 -32.31
N ARG A 18 -28.31 42.68 -32.25
CA ARG A 18 -28.88 41.78 -31.22
C ARG A 18 -28.41 40.34 -31.35
N SER A 19 -28.21 39.83 -32.56
CA SER A 19 -27.70 38.47 -32.76
C SER A 19 -26.25 38.33 -32.30
N ARG A 20 -25.42 39.36 -32.56
CA ARG A 20 -24.02 39.42 -32.09
C ARG A 20 -23.93 39.49 -30.57
N GLU A 21 -24.80 40.24 -29.92
CA GLU A 21 -24.85 40.34 -28.45
C GLU A 21 -25.30 39.02 -27.79
N ARG A 22 -26.26 38.32 -28.40
CA ARG A 22 -26.68 36.97 -27.99
C ARG A 22 -25.58 35.93 -28.18
N ALA A 23 -24.79 36.02 -29.25
CA ALA A 23 -23.65 35.14 -29.47
C ALA A 23 -22.58 35.36 -28.38
N ARG A 24 -22.22 36.61 -28.10
CA ARG A 24 -21.22 36.97 -27.07
C ARG A 24 -21.65 36.55 -25.66
N SER A 25 -22.92 36.70 -25.31
CA SER A 25 -23.44 36.28 -24.00
C SER A 25 -23.41 34.75 -23.83
N ARG A 26 -23.75 33.99 -24.88
CA ARG A 26 -23.62 32.52 -24.89
C ARG A 26 -22.18 32.06 -24.74
N GLU A 27 -21.25 32.74 -25.40
CA GLU A 27 -19.82 32.42 -25.32
C GLU A 27 -19.25 32.69 -23.93
N ARG A 28 -19.67 33.80 -23.29
CA ARG A 28 -19.35 34.13 -21.89
C ARG A 28 -19.95 33.16 -20.89
N ALA A 29 -21.16 32.64 -21.15
CA ALA A 29 -21.78 31.63 -20.29
C ALA A 29 -20.99 30.31 -20.36
N ARG A 30 -20.63 29.86 -21.57
CA ARG A 30 -19.83 28.65 -21.77
C ARG A 30 -18.43 28.75 -21.15
N SER A 31 -17.77 29.90 -21.23
CA SER A 31 -16.44 30.07 -20.62
C SER A 31 -16.49 30.06 -19.10
N ARG A 32 -17.52 30.66 -18.49
CA ARG A 32 -17.76 30.58 -17.02
C ARG A 32 -18.05 29.16 -16.55
N GLU A 33 -18.78 28.39 -17.34
CA GLU A 33 -19.12 26.99 -17.02
C GLU A 33 -17.87 26.09 -17.09
N ARG A 34 -17.02 26.31 -18.09
CA ARG A 34 -15.70 25.65 -18.19
C ARG A 34 -14.76 26.02 -17.04
N ALA A 35 -14.74 27.29 -16.62
CA ALA A 35 -13.95 27.73 -15.47
C ALA A 35 -14.41 27.03 -14.17
N ARG A 36 -15.71 27.01 -13.88
CA ARG A 36 -16.26 26.29 -12.71
C ARG A 36 -16.03 24.78 -12.74
N SER A 37 -15.98 24.18 -13.93
CA SER A 37 -15.63 22.76 -14.09
C SER A 37 -14.15 22.49 -13.81
N ARG A 38 -13.26 23.45 -14.10
CA ARG A 38 -11.82 23.34 -13.82
C ARG A 38 -11.53 23.44 -12.32
N ASP A 39 -12.20 24.33 -11.60
CA ASP A 39 -11.98 24.51 -10.15
C ASP A 39 -12.36 23.26 -9.33
N ARG A 40 -13.43 22.54 -9.72
CA ARG A 40 -13.84 21.30 -9.04
C ARG A 40 -12.94 20.10 -9.34
N GLY A 41 -12.31 20.06 -10.52
CA GLY A 41 -11.39 18.99 -10.91
C GLY A 41 -9.99 19.15 -10.31
N GLN A 42 -9.59 20.38 -9.96
CA GLN A 42 -8.26 20.64 -9.42
C GLN A 42 -8.08 20.06 -8.01
N VAL A 43 -9.09 20.18 -7.15
CA VAL A 43 -9.06 19.67 -5.78
C VAL A 43 -8.93 18.14 -5.76
N ALA A 44 -9.63 17.44 -6.65
CA ALA A 44 -9.55 15.97 -6.75
C ALA A 44 -8.15 15.48 -7.19
N LEU A 45 -7.45 16.27 -8.01
CA LEU A 45 -6.10 15.94 -8.46
C LEU A 45 -5.03 16.17 -7.38
N GLU A 46 -5.21 17.16 -6.51
CA GLU A 46 -4.34 17.36 -5.34
C GLU A 46 -4.44 16.21 -4.34
N TYR A 47 -5.65 15.72 -4.05
CA TYR A 47 -5.84 14.54 -3.20
C TYR A 47 -5.30 13.25 -3.83
N LEU A 48 -5.29 13.16 -5.17
CA LEU A 48 -4.70 12.04 -5.89
C LEU A 48 -3.17 11.97 -5.71
N GLY A 49 -2.52 13.07 -5.33
CA GLY A 49 -1.10 13.09 -4.96
C GLY A 49 -0.82 12.52 -3.56
N PHE A 50 -1.74 12.71 -2.61
CA PHE A 50 -1.60 12.20 -1.24
C PHE A 50 -1.97 10.72 -1.12
N LEU A 51 -2.93 10.24 -1.91
CA LEU A 51 -3.35 8.84 -1.91
C LEU A 51 -2.19 7.83 -2.08
N PRO A 52 -1.29 7.94 -3.08
CA PRO A 52 -0.17 7.02 -3.21
C PRO A 52 0.82 7.13 -2.05
N LEU A 53 1.02 8.33 -1.48
CA LEU A 53 1.87 8.51 -0.30
C LEU A 53 1.28 7.77 0.91
N LEU A 54 -0.02 7.91 1.16
CA LEU A 54 -0.71 7.20 2.23
C LEU A 54 -0.66 5.68 2.04
N LEU A 55 -0.80 5.20 0.79
CA LEU A 55 -0.64 3.78 0.48
C LEU A 55 0.78 3.29 0.77
N LEU A 56 1.82 4.03 0.39
CA LEU A 56 3.21 3.66 0.70
C LEU A 56 3.46 3.59 2.21
N VAL A 57 2.93 4.55 2.98
CA VAL A 57 3.02 4.54 4.45
C VAL A 57 2.27 3.35 5.04
N ALA A 58 1.06 3.07 4.55
CA ALA A 58 0.26 1.92 5.00
C ALA A 58 0.96 0.59 4.70
N LEU A 59 1.51 0.43 3.48
CA LEU A 59 2.31 -0.74 3.11
C LEU A 59 3.55 -0.86 3.99
N GLY A 60 4.23 0.25 4.27
CA GLY A 60 5.38 0.28 5.18
C GLY A 60 5.00 -0.18 6.59
N ALA A 61 3.88 0.29 7.12
CA ALA A 61 3.38 -0.14 8.43
C ALA A 61 3.04 -1.65 8.44
N VAL A 62 2.39 -2.16 7.38
CA VAL A 62 2.13 -3.60 7.22
C VAL A 62 3.43 -4.39 7.17
N GLN A 63 4.43 -3.93 6.41
CA GLN A 63 5.73 -4.59 6.30
C GLN A 63 6.47 -4.63 7.64
N LEU A 64 6.44 -3.55 8.42
CA LEU A 64 6.98 -3.52 9.78
C LEU A 64 6.24 -4.52 10.70
N GLY A 65 4.92 -4.61 10.58
CA GLY A 65 4.13 -5.62 11.27
C GLY A 65 4.55 -7.05 10.93
N LEU A 66 4.81 -7.34 9.65
CA LEU A 66 5.29 -8.65 9.20
C LEU A 66 6.69 -8.98 9.72
N ILE A 67 7.59 -8.00 9.75
CA ILE A 67 8.94 -8.17 10.35
C ILE A 67 8.81 -8.55 11.82
N ALA A 68 7.97 -7.83 12.58
CA ALA A 68 7.74 -8.13 14.00
C ALA A 68 7.08 -9.51 14.19
N TYR A 69 6.12 -9.86 13.35
CA TYR A 69 5.44 -11.15 13.38
C TYR A 69 6.40 -12.32 13.11
N ALA A 70 7.24 -12.23 12.08
CA ALA A 70 8.26 -13.23 11.77
C ALA A 70 9.26 -13.40 12.91
N ALA A 71 9.69 -12.30 13.54
CA ALA A 71 10.58 -12.35 14.70
C ALA A 71 9.91 -13.03 15.92
N GLN A 72 8.61 -12.86 16.11
CA GLN A 72 7.85 -13.55 17.15
C GLN A 72 7.72 -15.05 16.84
N GLN A 73 7.46 -15.42 15.59
CA GLN A 73 7.39 -16.81 15.15
C GLN A 73 8.73 -17.51 15.33
N ALA A 74 9.85 -16.88 14.94
CA ALA A 74 11.19 -17.42 15.16
C ALA A 74 11.45 -17.68 16.66
N GLY A 75 11.01 -16.78 17.54
CA GLY A 75 11.15 -16.95 18.98
C GLY A 75 10.30 -18.09 19.55
N THR A 76 9.13 -18.34 18.97
CA THR A 76 8.25 -19.45 19.37
C THR A 76 8.85 -20.77 18.91
N ALA A 77 9.23 -20.85 17.64
CA ALA A 77 9.87 -22.01 17.03
C ALA A 77 11.18 -22.40 17.73
N ALA A 78 12.05 -21.43 18.06
CA ALA A 78 13.28 -21.71 18.78
C ALA A 78 13.03 -22.36 20.15
N ARG A 79 12.03 -21.89 20.90
CA ARG A 79 11.69 -22.45 22.22
C ARG A 79 11.05 -23.83 22.11
N THR A 80 10.15 -24.01 21.15
CA THR A 80 9.53 -25.32 20.90
C THR A 80 10.59 -26.35 20.50
N GLY A 81 11.46 -26.00 19.56
CA GLY A 81 12.57 -26.86 19.15
C GLY A 81 13.58 -27.11 20.28
N ALA A 82 13.89 -26.11 21.12
CA ALA A 82 14.78 -26.32 22.27
C ALA A 82 14.18 -27.31 23.29
N ARG A 83 12.85 -27.26 23.50
CA ARG A 83 12.15 -28.19 24.39
C ARG A 83 12.20 -29.63 23.86
N SER A 84 11.83 -29.84 22.61
CA SER A 84 11.88 -31.18 22.01
C SER A 84 13.32 -31.70 21.95
N ALA A 85 14.29 -30.83 21.61
CA ALA A 85 15.70 -31.21 21.62
C ALA A 85 16.21 -31.58 23.02
N SER A 86 15.73 -30.92 24.09
CA SER A 86 16.11 -31.28 25.47
C SER A 86 15.55 -32.63 25.92
N LEU A 87 14.57 -33.17 25.19
CA LEU A 87 13.92 -34.45 25.44
C LEU A 87 14.36 -35.55 24.45
N ASP A 88 15.39 -35.28 23.64
CA ASP A 88 15.87 -36.17 22.56
C ASP A 88 14.78 -36.48 21.49
N GLU A 89 13.81 -35.58 21.31
CA GLU A 89 12.72 -35.67 20.32
C GLU A 89 13.07 -34.96 18.99
N ASP A 90 12.22 -35.10 17.96
CA ASP A 90 12.41 -34.46 16.65
C ASP A 90 12.17 -32.95 16.71
N TYR A 91 13.22 -32.22 17.08
CA TYR A 91 13.19 -30.76 17.12
C TYR A 91 12.96 -30.08 15.77
N GLY A 92 13.33 -30.73 14.67
CA GLY A 92 13.16 -30.15 13.33
C GLY A 92 11.68 -30.06 12.99
N ALA A 93 10.96 -31.15 13.18
CA ALA A 93 9.52 -31.22 12.96
C ALA A 93 8.74 -30.28 13.90
N ASP A 94 9.02 -30.32 15.20
CA ASP A 94 8.30 -29.51 16.18
C ASP A 94 8.56 -28.01 16.01
N CYS A 95 9.79 -27.64 15.64
CA CYS A 95 10.12 -26.26 15.30
C CYS A 95 9.36 -25.77 14.05
N ALA A 96 9.21 -26.63 13.03
CA ALA A 96 8.47 -26.31 11.81
C ALA A 96 6.95 -26.21 12.06
N GLN A 97 6.39 -27.07 12.91
CA GLN A 97 4.97 -27.01 13.27
C GLN A 97 4.62 -25.82 14.18
N ALA A 98 5.62 -25.25 14.87
CA ALA A 98 5.44 -24.07 15.72
C ALA A 98 5.27 -22.76 14.95
N VAL A 99 5.57 -22.73 13.65
CA VAL A 99 5.32 -21.56 12.80
C VAL A 99 4.06 -21.76 11.95
N SER A 100 3.53 -20.64 11.48
CA SER A 100 2.44 -20.64 10.51
C SER A 100 2.89 -21.20 9.16
N SER A 101 2.07 -22.06 8.55
CA SER A 101 2.40 -22.79 7.32
C SER A 101 2.73 -21.94 6.08
N TRP A 102 2.45 -20.65 6.12
CA TRP A 102 2.75 -19.70 5.04
C TRP A 102 4.08 -18.94 5.24
N LEU A 103 4.79 -19.21 6.34
CA LEU A 103 6.15 -18.71 6.59
C LEU A 103 7.14 -19.87 6.44
N ASP A 104 8.24 -19.60 5.74
CA ASP A 104 9.37 -20.51 5.69
C ASP A 104 10.21 -20.40 6.96
N VAL A 105 10.53 -21.55 7.57
CA VAL A 105 11.39 -21.64 8.76
C VAL A 105 12.46 -22.71 8.56
N SER A 106 13.64 -22.45 9.09
CA SER A 106 14.70 -23.45 9.27
C SER A 106 15.21 -23.40 10.70
N CYS A 107 15.52 -24.58 11.25
CA CYS A 107 15.97 -24.70 12.63
C CYS A 107 17.24 -25.54 12.70
N SER A 108 18.18 -25.12 13.54
CA SER A 108 19.40 -25.87 13.83
C SER A 108 19.61 -26.00 15.33
N ALA A 109 19.97 -27.20 15.77
CA ALA A 109 20.31 -27.48 17.16
C ALA A 109 21.84 -27.60 17.33
N ALA A 110 22.33 -27.19 18.49
CA ALA A 110 23.70 -27.36 18.93
C ALA A 110 23.72 -27.82 20.39
N GLY A 111 24.33 -28.97 20.67
CA GLY A 111 24.58 -29.44 22.03
C GLY A 111 25.70 -28.62 22.69
N LEU A 112 25.54 -28.33 23.97
CA LEU A 112 26.42 -27.49 24.79
C LEU A 112 26.77 -28.18 26.11
N GLY A 113 26.97 -29.51 26.09
CA GLY A 113 27.12 -30.33 27.29
C GLY A 113 25.74 -30.68 27.85
N ASP A 114 25.42 -30.17 29.03
CA ASP A 114 24.13 -30.42 29.71
C ASP A 114 23.01 -29.49 29.24
N GLU A 115 23.26 -28.72 28.17
CA GLU A 115 22.28 -27.83 27.54
C GLU A 115 22.21 -28.09 26.04
N VAL A 116 21.06 -27.81 25.44
CA VAL A 116 20.85 -27.75 24.01
C VAL A 116 20.40 -26.37 23.59
N ARG A 117 21.00 -25.84 22.54
CA ARG A 117 20.66 -24.56 21.94
C ARG A 117 20.03 -24.77 20.57
N VAL A 118 18.83 -24.24 20.38
CA VAL A 118 18.15 -24.25 19.09
C VAL A 118 18.05 -22.84 18.53
N THR A 119 18.47 -22.68 17.28
CA THR A 119 18.34 -21.44 16.51
C THR A 119 17.30 -21.63 15.44
N SER A 120 16.24 -20.83 15.48
CA SER A 120 15.21 -20.74 14.46
C SER A 120 15.45 -19.52 13.57
N THR A 121 15.26 -19.72 12.28
CA THR A 121 15.43 -18.73 11.23
C THR A 121 14.17 -18.69 10.38
N VAL A 122 13.45 -17.58 10.40
CA VAL A 122 12.18 -17.40 9.70
C VAL A 122 12.32 -16.34 8.61
N THR A 123 11.90 -16.66 7.38
CA THR A 123 11.95 -15.73 6.25
C THR A 123 10.83 -14.69 6.35
N ILE A 124 11.16 -13.41 6.14
CA ILE A 124 10.20 -12.31 6.23
C ILE A 124 9.57 -12.09 4.85
N PRO A 125 8.25 -12.33 4.68
CA PRO A 125 7.58 -12.15 3.40
C PRO A 125 7.48 -10.66 3.03
N SER A 126 7.52 -10.37 1.73
CA SER A 126 7.31 -9.03 1.18
C SER A 126 5.85 -8.83 0.77
N VAL A 127 5.28 -7.69 1.13
CA VAL A 127 3.98 -7.22 0.59
C VAL A 127 4.14 -6.18 -0.53
N ILE A 128 5.38 -5.81 -0.86
CA ILE A 128 5.67 -4.81 -1.89
C ILE A 128 5.93 -5.54 -3.23
N PRO A 129 5.10 -5.32 -4.26
CA PRO A 129 5.30 -5.95 -5.56
C PRO A 129 6.68 -5.61 -6.14
N GLY A 130 7.44 -6.62 -6.54
CA GLY A 130 8.77 -6.46 -7.13
C GLY A 130 9.94 -6.39 -6.14
N ILE A 131 9.67 -6.41 -4.83
CA ILE A 131 10.68 -6.63 -3.79
C ILE A 131 10.50 -8.07 -3.29
N GLY A 132 11.57 -8.89 -3.38
CA GLY A 132 11.53 -10.32 -3.07
C GLY A 132 11.20 -10.62 -1.61
N ASP A 133 12.21 -10.61 -0.75
CA ASP A 133 12.05 -10.75 0.70
C ASP A 133 12.74 -9.58 1.44
N PHE A 134 12.38 -9.41 2.71
CA PHE A 134 12.98 -8.39 3.60
C PHE A 134 14.04 -9.01 4.52
N GLY A 135 14.64 -10.13 4.11
CA GLY A 135 15.60 -10.88 4.90
C GLY A 135 14.97 -11.89 5.87
N GLN A 136 15.73 -12.26 6.89
CA GLN A 136 15.41 -13.35 7.80
C GLN A 136 15.46 -12.88 9.26
N ALA A 137 14.54 -13.40 10.07
CA ALA A 137 14.51 -13.20 11.51
C ALA A 137 15.11 -14.41 12.21
N HIS A 138 16.20 -14.20 12.96
CA HIS A 138 16.88 -15.25 13.71
C HIS A 138 16.60 -15.11 15.20
N LYS A 139 16.24 -16.22 15.85
CA LYS A 139 16.09 -16.30 17.31
C LYS A 139 16.66 -17.61 17.82
N THR A 140 17.20 -17.56 19.03
CA THR A 140 17.85 -18.70 19.67
C THR A 140 17.24 -18.91 21.04
N ALA A 141 17.05 -20.18 21.42
CA ALA A 141 16.68 -20.60 22.76
C ALA A 141 17.65 -21.68 23.24
N THR A 142 17.97 -21.67 24.52
CA THR A 142 18.82 -22.69 25.16
C THR A 142 18.02 -23.32 26.30
N MET A 143 18.05 -24.64 26.42
CA MET A 143 17.40 -25.40 27.51
C MET A 143 18.34 -26.47 28.05
N PRO A 144 18.29 -26.79 29.35
CA PRO A 144 19.01 -27.94 29.91
C PRO A 144 18.47 -29.25 29.31
N VAL A 145 19.33 -30.23 29.13
CA VAL A 145 18.97 -31.58 28.66
C VAL A 145 18.51 -32.39 29.86
N ASP A 146 17.30 -32.94 29.81
CA ASP A 146 16.84 -33.87 30.83
C ASP A 146 17.44 -35.26 30.53
N HIS A 147 18.27 -35.76 31.45
CA HIS A 147 18.95 -37.07 31.37
C HIS A 147 18.35 -38.08 32.35
#